data_AF-A0A359G3M2-F1
#
_entry.id   AF-A0A359G3M2-F1
#
_cell.length_a   1.000
_cell.length_b   1.000
_cell.length_c   1.000
_cell.angle_alpha   90.00
_cell.angle_beta   90.00
_cell.angle_gamma   90.00
#
_symmetry.space_group_name_H-M   'P 1'
#
loop_
_entity.id
_entity.type
_entity.pdbx_description
1 polymer ?
#
loop_
_entity_poly.entity_id
_entity_poly.type
_entity_poly.pdbx_seq_one_letter_code
_entity_poly.pdbx_strand_id
1 'polypeptide(L)'
;MIDTLYIVYTALAAAAVALLLAGRAAGMLRARRRANDLATLGQRYLRLTMLALEGEDSVPRFPELSRPGARLLLARTLSGVLAATYGLDAGPLRRIVRAYDLDGWLLRRARRARGYDRARYLALLAMLPVAPRTVRQTERYLRSSHRAVAFQALMIRITAQPETALRAMAAYPRAFTAAEVARILAELRRGVLPIAYEPLLRAPQSNLRRVGLGIVREFAVEEAEPYLLRLVAEESSEELACEALHALCSLRRPLDGRGVSERVASMERAGRRALLRRMAREAYGA
;
A
#
# COMPACT_ATOMS: atom_id res chain seq x y z
N MET A 1 -64.01 14.60 -1.91
CA MET A 1 -63.13 14.62 -3.10
C MET A 1 -61.66 14.76 -2.75
N ILE A 2 -61.30 15.62 -1.78
CA ILE A 2 -59.91 15.80 -1.32
C ILE A 2 -59.36 14.53 -0.62
N ASP A 3 -60.15 13.89 0.25
CA ASP A 3 -59.70 12.70 0.99
C ASP A 3 -59.40 11.50 0.10
N THR A 4 -60.23 11.27 -0.92
CA THR A 4 -60.02 10.19 -1.89
C THR A 4 -58.75 10.39 -2.73
N LEU A 5 -58.42 11.64 -3.07
CA LEU A 5 -57.19 11.97 -3.79
C LEU A 5 -55.94 11.77 -2.92
N TYR A 6 -56.02 12.12 -1.63
CA TYR A 6 -54.95 11.87 -0.66
C TYR A 6 -54.71 10.38 -0.43
N ILE A 7 -55.76 9.57 -0.33
CA ILE A 7 -55.66 8.11 -0.19
C ILE A 7 -55.00 7.49 -1.42
N VAL A 8 -55.38 7.92 -2.63
CA VAL A 8 -54.76 7.41 -3.87
C VAL A 8 -53.29 7.84 -3.97
N TYR A 9 -52.96 9.08 -3.64
CA TYR A 9 -51.58 9.57 -3.68
C TYR A 9 -50.69 8.86 -2.66
N THR A 10 -51.16 8.69 -1.42
CA THR A 10 -50.43 7.96 -0.37
C THR A 10 -50.23 6.49 -0.72
N ALA A 11 -51.25 5.83 -1.31
CA ALA A 11 -51.12 4.47 -1.80
C ALA A 11 -50.09 4.34 -2.94
N LEU A 12 -50.09 5.27 -3.90
CA LEU A 12 -49.10 5.32 -4.98
C LEU A 12 -47.68 5.57 -4.46
N ALA A 13 -47.52 6.51 -3.52
CA ALA A 13 -46.23 6.78 -2.89
C ALA A 13 -45.71 5.57 -2.11
N ALA A 14 -46.58 4.89 -1.35
CA ALA A 14 -46.22 3.67 -0.63
C ALA A 14 -45.81 2.53 -1.58
N ALA A 15 -46.53 2.36 -2.70
CA ALA A 15 -46.18 1.37 -3.73
C ALA A 15 -44.83 1.69 -4.39
N ALA A 16 -44.55 2.96 -4.70
CA ALA A 16 -43.27 3.39 -5.27
C ALA A 16 -42.11 3.12 -4.30
N VAL A 17 -42.28 3.42 -3.01
CA VAL A 17 -41.29 3.11 -1.97
C VAL A 17 -41.07 1.60 -1.85
N ALA A 18 -42.15 0.80 -1.84
CA ALA A 18 -42.07 -0.66 -1.77
C ALA A 18 -41.29 -1.24 -2.97
N LEU A 19 -41.53 -0.73 -4.18
CA LEU A 19 -40.79 -1.13 -5.39
C LEU A 19 -39.30 -0.78 -5.32
N LEU A 20 -38.96 0.41 -4.83
CA LEU A 20 -37.55 0.82 -4.65
C LEU A 20 -36.84 -0.05 -3.60
N LEU A 21 -37.53 -0.38 -2.48
CA LEU A 21 -37.00 -1.25 -1.44
C LEU A 21 -36.83 -2.69 -1.96
N ALA A 22 -37.81 -3.23 -2.69
CA ALA A 22 -37.72 -4.54 -3.31
C ALA A 22 -36.57 -4.60 -4.35
N GLY A 23 -36.41 -3.56 -5.17
CA GLY A 23 -35.31 -3.42 -6.10
C GLY A 23 -33.94 -3.39 -5.41
N ARG A 24 -33.82 -2.64 -4.30
CA ARG A 24 -32.59 -2.61 -3.48
C ARG A 24 -32.32 -3.95 -2.82
N ALA A 25 -33.34 -4.61 -2.26
CA ALA A 25 -33.22 -5.93 -1.65
C ALA A 25 -32.77 -6.98 -2.67
N ALA A 26 -33.39 -7.02 -3.85
CA ALA A 26 -32.97 -7.89 -4.95
C ALA A 26 -31.55 -7.58 -5.42
N GLY A 27 -31.17 -6.31 -5.51
CA GLY A 27 -29.81 -5.87 -5.82
C GLY A 27 -28.78 -6.36 -4.80
N MET A 28 -29.08 -6.22 -3.50
CA MET A 28 -28.23 -6.71 -2.42
C MET A 28 -28.11 -8.23 -2.43
N LEU A 29 -29.21 -8.96 -2.65
CA LEU A 29 -29.19 -10.42 -2.75
C LEU A 29 -28.35 -10.89 -3.94
N ARG A 30 -28.50 -10.26 -5.12
CA ARG A 30 -27.66 -10.55 -6.29
C ARG A 30 -26.19 -10.24 -6.03
N ALA A 31 -25.89 -9.12 -5.37
CA ALA A 31 -24.52 -8.76 -5.00
C ALA A 31 -23.92 -9.77 -4.00
N ARG A 32 -24.70 -10.21 -3.00
CA ARG A 32 -24.29 -11.25 -2.03
C ARG A 32 -24.03 -12.59 -2.71
N ARG A 33 -24.93 -13.05 -3.59
CA ARG A 33 -24.74 -14.29 -4.36
C ARG A 33 -23.46 -14.22 -5.18
N ARG A 34 -23.26 -13.13 -5.94
CA ARG A 34 -22.03 -12.91 -6.71
C ARG A 34 -20.78 -12.89 -5.82
N ALA A 35 -20.86 -12.30 -4.62
CA ALA A 35 -19.74 -12.28 -3.68
C ALA A 35 -19.42 -13.69 -3.15
N ASN A 36 -20.44 -14.48 -2.82
CA ASN A 36 -20.27 -15.87 -2.38
C ASN A 36 -19.70 -16.76 -3.49
N ASP A 37 -20.19 -16.60 -4.72
CA ASP A 37 -19.68 -17.32 -5.88
C ASP A 37 -18.20 -16.99 -6.14
N LEU A 38 -17.85 -15.69 -6.08
CA LEU A 38 -16.47 -15.25 -6.21
C LEU A 38 -15.59 -15.71 -5.04
N ALA A 39 -16.11 -15.78 -3.82
CA ALA A 39 -15.37 -16.31 -2.67
C ALA A 39 -15.04 -17.80 -2.87
N THR A 40 -16.02 -18.58 -3.34
CA THR A 40 -15.85 -20.00 -3.66
C THR A 40 -14.83 -20.20 -4.78
N LEU A 41 -14.90 -19.36 -5.84
CA LEU A 41 -13.91 -19.36 -6.91
C LEU A 41 -12.52 -18.94 -6.41
N GLY A 42 -12.45 -18.01 -5.46
CA GLY A 42 -11.22 -17.53 -4.85
C GLY A 42 -10.48 -18.62 -4.10
N GLN A 43 -11.21 -19.44 -3.34
CA GLN A 43 -10.67 -20.63 -2.67
C GLN A 43 -10.07 -21.62 -3.69
N ARG A 44 -10.77 -21.86 -4.81
CA ARG A 44 -10.25 -22.73 -5.88
C ARG A 44 -8.97 -22.17 -6.51
N TYR A 45 -8.94 -20.86 -6.79
CA TYR A 45 -7.75 -20.21 -7.34
C TYR A 45 -6.57 -20.24 -6.37
N LEU A 46 -6.82 -20.05 -5.07
CA LEU A 46 -5.78 -20.17 -4.05
C LEU A 46 -5.21 -21.58 -4.03
N ARG A 47 -6.07 -22.61 -3.99
CA ARG A 47 -5.63 -24.01 -4.04
C ARG A 47 -4.78 -24.32 -5.28
N LEU A 48 -5.22 -23.90 -6.47
CA LEU A 48 -4.45 -24.09 -7.71
C LEU A 48 -3.11 -23.33 -7.68
N THR A 49 -3.08 -22.15 -7.06
CA THR A 49 -1.84 -21.37 -6.90
C THR A 49 -0.87 -22.07 -5.96
N MET A 50 -1.36 -22.62 -4.85
CA MET A 50 -0.53 -23.38 -3.91
C MET A 50 0.05 -24.64 -4.55
N LEU A 51 -0.77 -25.41 -5.28
CA LEU A 51 -0.29 -26.59 -6.03
C LEU A 51 0.80 -26.21 -7.05
N ALA A 52 0.67 -25.06 -7.71
CA ALA A 52 1.69 -24.57 -8.64
C ALA A 52 3.01 -24.20 -7.96
N LEU A 53 2.98 -23.85 -6.68
CA LEU A 53 4.17 -23.56 -5.88
C LEU A 53 4.84 -24.84 -5.36
N GLU A 54 4.12 -25.95 -5.26
CA GLU A 54 4.61 -27.22 -4.70
C GLU A 54 5.43 -28.07 -5.68
N GLY A 55 5.47 -27.76 -6.99
CA GLY A 55 6.41 -28.40 -7.91
C GLY A 55 5.91 -28.75 -9.30
N GLU A 56 4.69 -28.37 -9.70
CA GLU A 56 4.28 -28.51 -11.09
C GLU A 56 4.85 -27.37 -11.96
N ASP A 57 5.75 -27.71 -12.89
CA ASP A 57 6.28 -26.74 -13.86
C ASP A 57 5.21 -26.25 -14.86
N SER A 58 4.11 -27.00 -15.01
CA SER A 58 2.99 -26.63 -15.85
C SER A 58 2.12 -25.54 -15.23
N VAL A 59 1.72 -24.57 -16.05
CA VAL A 59 0.78 -23.52 -15.61
C VAL A 59 -0.61 -24.13 -15.37
N PRO A 60 -1.18 -24.01 -14.15
CA PRO A 60 -2.50 -24.57 -13.85
C PRO A 60 -3.58 -23.93 -14.72
N ARG A 61 -4.60 -24.72 -15.07
CA ARG A 61 -5.79 -24.20 -15.77
C ARG A 61 -6.75 -23.57 -14.78
N PHE A 62 -6.78 -22.24 -14.73
CA PHE A 62 -7.74 -21.52 -13.90
C PHE A 62 -9.14 -21.52 -14.54
N PRO A 63 -10.16 -22.08 -13.86
CA PRO A 63 -11.51 -22.15 -14.41
C PRO A 63 -12.14 -20.76 -14.52
N GLU A 64 -13.06 -20.60 -15.48
CA GLU A 64 -14.00 -19.46 -15.54
C GLU A 64 -13.37 -18.06 -15.68
N LEU A 65 -12.15 -17.94 -16.20
CA LEU A 65 -11.48 -16.64 -16.36
C LEU A 65 -12.20 -15.63 -17.27
N SER A 66 -13.12 -16.10 -18.11
CA SER A 66 -13.99 -15.24 -18.94
C SER A 66 -15.07 -14.52 -18.10
N ARG A 67 -15.37 -14.99 -16.89
CA ARG A 67 -16.40 -14.40 -16.03
C ARG A 67 -15.98 -12.99 -15.56
N PRO A 68 -16.94 -12.05 -15.44
CA PRO A 68 -16.66 -10.73 -14.89
C PRO A 68 -16.04 -10.83 -13.49
N GLY A 69 -14.87 -10.21 -13.31
CA GLY A 69 -14.18 -10.18 -12.02
C GLY A 69 -13.22 -11.35 -11.77
N ALA A 70 -13.32 -12.46 -12.51
CA ALA A 70 -12.47 -13.64 -12.31
C ALA A 70 -10.97 -13.33 -12.48
N ARG A 71 -10.58 -12.61 -13.55
CA ARG A 71 -9.17 -12.19 -13.73
C ARG A 71 -8.67 -11.26 -12.63
N LEU A 72 -9.53 -10.39 -12.11
CA LEU A 72 -9.18 -9.51 -10.99
C LEU A 72 -9.01 -10.32 -9.71
N LEU A 73 -9.87 -11.32 -9.50
CA LEU A 73 -9.78 -12.25 -8.39
C LEU A 73 -8.48 -13.04 -8.45
N LEU A 74 -8.12 -13.60 -9.62
CA LEU A 74 -6.84 -14.28 -9.81
C LEU A 74 -5.66 -13.36 -9.48
N ALA A 75 -5.62 -12.15 -10.04
CA ALA A 75 -4.56 -11.18 -9.73
C ALA A 75 -4.48 -10.87 -8.23
N ARG A 76 -5.62 -10.75 -7.55
CA ARG A 76 -5.69 -10.55 -6.09
C ARG A 76 -5.16 -11.77 -5.33
N THR A 77 -5.55 -12.99 -5.71
CA THR A 77 -5.07 -14.23 -5.10
C THR A 77 -3.55 -14.33 -5.22
N LEU A 78 -2.99 -14.15 -6.42
CA LEU A 78 -1.54 -14.19 -6.62
C LEU A 78 -0.82 -13.12 -5.79
N SER A 79 -1.35 -11.88 -5.78
CA SER A 79 -0.79 -10.80 -4.96
C SER A 79 -0.89 -11.08 -3.45
N GLY A 80 -1.96 -11.77 -3.01
CA GLY A 80 -2.16 -12.14 -1.61
C GLY A 80 -1.19 -13.22 -1.16
N VAL A 81 -0.94 -14.23 -2.02
CA VAL A 81 0.08 -15.26 -1.77
C VAL A 81 1.47 -14.63 -1.66
N LEU A 82 1.84 -13.73 -2.57
CA LEU A 82 3.09 -12.97 -2.49
C LEU A 82 3.18 -12.08 -1.25
N ALA A 83 2.05 -11.49 -0.85
CA ALA A 83 2.01 -10.64 0.34
C ALA A 83 2.23 -11.43 1.63
N ALA A 84 1.76 -12.68 1.67
CA ALA A 84 1.75 -13.53 2.85
C ALA A 84 2.99 -14.42 2.99
N THR A 85 3.76 -14.61 1.91
CA THR A 85 4.86 -15.59 1.89
C THR A 85 6.20 -14.90 1.69
N TYR A 86 6.98 -14.84 2.77
CA TYR A 86 8.33 -14.26 2.79
C TYR A 86 9.31 -15.15 2.01
N GLY A 87 10.17 -14.54 1.18
CA GLY A 87 11.20 -15.28 0.43
C GLY A 87 10.67 -16.24 -0.64
N LEU A 88 9.41 -16.12 -1.03
CA LEU A 88 8.80 -16.97 -2.06
C LEU A 88 9.50 -16.81 -3.42
N ASP A 89 9.87 -17.92 -4.05
CA ASP A 89 10.28 -17.88 -5.47
C ASP A 89 9.09 -17.41 -6.32
N ALA A 90 9.24 -16.23 -6.93
CA ALA A 90 8.23 -15.65 -7.79
C ALA A 90 8.14 -16.35 -9.15
N GLY A 91 9.01 -17.31 -9.46
CA GLY A 91 9.07 -18.06 -10.73
C GLY A 91 7.72 -18.65 -11.17
N PRO A 92 7.08 -19.54 -10.38
CA PRO A 92 5.79 -20.12 -10.73
C PRO A 92 4.70 -19.05 -10.93
N LEU A 93 4.65 -18.04 -10.06
CA LEU A 93 3.67 -16.95 -10.17
C LEU A 93 3.92 -16.09 -11.41
N ARG A 94 5.18 -15.88 -11.79
CA ARG A 94 5.58 -15.18 -13.02
C ARG A 94 5.13 -15.95 -14.25
N ARG A 95 5.22 -17.29 -14.25
CA ARG A 95 4.68 -18.14 -15.33
C ARG A 95 3.17 -17.97 -15.45
N ILE A 96 2.43 -17.99 -14.34
CA ILE A 96 0.97 -17.78 -14.33
C ILE A 96 0.60 -16.38 -14.85
N VAL A 97 1.25 -15.32 -14.33
CA VAL A 97 1.02 -13.94 -14.75
C VAL A 97 1.23 -13.77 -16.26
N ARG A 98 2.29 -14.38 -16.80
CA ARG A 98 2.61 -14.35 -18.24
C ARG A 98 1.60 -15.13 -19.06
N ALA A 99 1.27 -16.36 -18.68
CA ALA A 99 0.37 -17.23 -19.41
C ALA A 99 -1.04 -16.63 -19.57
N TYR A 100 -1.49 -15.87 -18.57
CA TYR A 100 -2.81 -15.24 -18.58
C TYR A 100 -2.81 -13.74 -18.93
N ASP A 101 -1.67 -13.18 -19.36
CA ASP A 101 -1.48 -11.74 -19.66
C ASP A 101 -2.08 -10.84 -18.57
N LEU A 102 -1.88 -11.20 -17.28
CA LEU A 102 -2.52 -10.49 -16.17
C LEU A 102 -1.98 -9.06 -16.04
N ASP A 103 -0.67 -8.90 -16.26
CA ASP A 103 -0.01 -7.60 -16.19
C ASP A 103 -0.46 -6.67 -17.33
N GLY A 104 -0.52 -7.19 -18.56
CA GLY A 104 -1.08 -6.49 -19.72
C GLY A 104 -2.56 -6.15 -19.54
N TRP A 105 -3.36 -7.07 -19.01
CA TRP A 105 -4.78 -6.86 -18.73
C TRP A 105 -5.01 -5.79 -17.66
N LEU A 106 -4.29 -5.85 -16.53
CA LEU A 106 -4.36 -4.84 -15.47
C LEU A 106 -3.93 -3.47 -15.97
N LEU A 107 -2.88 -3.41 -16.78
CA LEU A 107 -2.43 -2.17 -17.37
C LEU A 107 -3.51 -1.58 -18.30
N ARG A 108 -4.13 -2.39 -19.17
CA ARG A 108 -5.27 -1.96 -20.02
C ARG A 108 -6.45 -1.44 -19.19
N ARG A 109 -6.69 -1.99 -17.99
CA ARG A 109 -7.69 -1.46 -17.04
C ARG A 109 -7.24 -0.13 -16.43
N ALA A 110 -5.99 -0.03 -15.99
CA ALA A 110 -5.41 1.21 -15.46
C ALA A 110 -5.43 2.36 -16.47
N ARG A 111 -5.23 2.08 -17.78
CA ARG A 111 -5.32 3.09 -18.86
C ARG A 111 -6.71 3.72 -18.94
N ARG A 112 -7.76 2.92 -18.77
CA ARG A 112 -9.17 3.38 -18.86
C ARG A 112 -9.70 3.96 -17.55
N ALA A 113 -9.15 3.52 -16.42
CA ALA A 113 -9.53 4.01 -15.10
C ALA A 113 -8.99 5.42 -14.82
N ARG A 114 -9.58 6.10 -13.83
CA ARG A 114 -9.16 7.42 -13.33
C ARG A 114 -8.96 7.38 -11.81
N GLY A 115 -8.24 8.36 -11.28
CA GLY A 115 -8.05 8.57 -9.83
C GLY A 115 -7.67 7.30 -9.05
N TYR A 116 -8.40 7.03 -7.97
CA TYR A 116 -8.19 5.88 -7.10
C TYR A 116 -8.41 4.52 -7.78
N ASP A 117 -9.31 4.42 -8.76
CA ASP A 117 -9.48 3.16 -9.50
C ASP A 117 -8.23 2.81 -10.31
N ARG A 118 -7.59 3.82 -10.92
CA ARG A 118 -6.30 3.63 -11.58
C ARG A 118 -5.24 3.22 -10.58
N ALA A 119 -5.15 3.92 -9.45
CA ALA A 119 -4.19 3.59 -8.40
C ALA A 119 -4.37 2.15 -7.89
N ARG A 120 -5.61 1.67 -7.76
CA ARG A 120 -5.92 0.30 -7.33
C ARG A 120 -5.41 -0.76 -8.32
N TYR A 121 -5.55 -0.53 -9.62
CA TYR A 121 -4.98 -1.45 -10.62
C TYR A 121 -3.44 -1.43 -10.62
N LEU A 122 -2.83 -0.25 -10.44
CA LEU A 122 -1.38 -0.14 -10.33
C LEU A 122 -0.84 -0.77 -9.03
N ALA A 123 -1.58 -0.67 -7.92
CA ALA A 123 -1.20 -1.31 -6.66
C ALA A 123 -1.18 -2.83 -6.77
N LEU A 124 -2.12 -3.42 -7.52
CA LEU A 124 -2.07 -4.86 -7.84
C LEU A 124 -0.88 -5.20 -8.73
N LEU A 125 -0.57 -4.37 -9.74
CA LEU A 125 0.63 -4.57 -10.56
C LEU A 125 1.92 -4.50 -9.74
N ALA A 126 2.00 -3.61 -8.75
CA ALA A 126 3.19 -3.46 -7.90
C ALA A 126 3.50 -4.73 -7.08
N MET A 127 2.47 -5.54 -6.82
CA MET A 127 2.55 -6.77 -6.03
C MET A 127 2.80 -8.02 -6.89
N LEU A 128 2.72 -7.92 -8.21
CA LEU A 128 2.86 -9.08 -9.10
C LEU A 128 4.27 -9.11 -9.71
N PRO A 129 4.78 -10.30 -10.09
CA PRO A 129 6.02 -10.43 -10.86
C PRO A 129 5.78 -10.00 -12.31
N VAL A 130 5.76 -8.68 -12.52
CA VAL A 130 5.46 -8.06 -13.82
C VAL A 130 6.64 -8.18 -14.79
N ALA A 131 6.34 -8.17 -16.09
CA ALA A 131 7.37 -8.15 -17.11
C ALA A 131 8.06 -6.77 -17.21
N PRO A 132 9.34 -6.69 -17.61
CA PRO A 132 10.07 -5.42 -17.77
C PRO A 132 9.37 -4.42 -18.70
N ARG A 133 8.67 -4.92 -19.73
CA ARG A 133 7.85 -4.08 -20.64
C ARG A 133 6.74 -3.34 -19.89
N THR A 134 6.13 -3.97 -18.89
CA THR A 134 5.03 -3.41 -18.11
C THR A 134 5.53 -2.30 -17.21
N VAL A 135 6.70 -2.50 -16.58
CA VAL A 135 7.40 -1.46 -15.79
C VAL A 135 7.60 -0.20 -16.63
N ARG A 136 8.24 -0.32 -17.80
CA ARG A 136 8.46 0.83 -18.73
C ARG A 136 7.16 1.54 -19.09
N GLN A 137 6.10 0.79 -19.40
CA GLN A 137 4.81 1.40 -19.75
C GLN A 137 4.12 2.11 -18.57
N THR A 138 4.51 1.80 -17.33
CA THR A 138 4.00 2.46 -16.13
C THR A 138 4.77 3.73 -15.74
N GLU A 139 5.98 3.96 -16.28
CA GLU A 139 6.82 5.11 -15.93
C GLU A 139 6.13 6.46 -16.16
N ARG A 140 5.30 6.57 -17.20
CA ARG A 140 4.49 7.76 -17.47
C ARG A 140 3.60 8.18 -16.29
N TYR A 141 3.22 7.24 -15.42
CA TYR A 141 2.39 7.50 -14.26
C TYR A 141 3.17 8.12 -13.10
N LEU A 142 4.52 8.06 -13.10
CA LEU A 142 5.35 8.76 -12.11
C LEU A 142 5.10 10.28 -12.12
N ARG A 143 4.75 10.83 -13.29
CA ARG A 143 4.42 12.25 -13.49
C ARG A 143 2.95 12.58 -13.24
N SER A 144 2.15 11.62 -12.76
CA SER A 144 0.72 11.82 -12.51
C SER A 144 0.49 12.88 -11.42
N SER A 145 -0.44 13.80 -11.67
CA SER A 145 -0.92 14.75 -10.66
C SER A 145 -1.55 14.03 -9.46
N HIS A 146 -2.23 12.90 -9.70
CA HIS A 146 -2.80 12.08 -8.63
C HIS A 146 -1.70 11.34 -7.86
N ARG A 147 -1.51 11.69 -6.57
CA ARG A 147 -0.46 11.15 -5.70
C ARG A 147 -0.40 9.63 -5.67
N ALA A 148 -1.53 8.97 -5.36
CA ALA A 148 -1.56 7.52 -5.27
C ALA A 148 -1.19 6.83 -6.61
N VAL A 149 -1.49 7.43 -7.76
CA VAL A 149 -1.12 6.87 -9.07
C VAL A 149 0.39 6.95 -9.28
N ALA A 150 0.99 8.11 -8.96
CA ALA A 150 2.44 8.30 -9.05
C ALA A 150 3.21 7.39 -8.09
N PHE A 151 2.74 7.27 -6.85
CA PHE A 151 3.35 6.41 -5.86
C PHE A 151 3.26 4.92 -6.26
N GLN A 152 2.11 4.45 -6.75
CA GLN A 152 2.02 3.05 -7.19
C GLN A 152 2.89 2.75 -8.42
N ALA A 153 3.11 3.74 -9.29
CA ALA A 153 4.08 3.61 -10.38
C ALA A 153 5.53 3.49 -9.88
N LEU A 154 5.88 4.24 -8.83
CA LEU A 154 7.16 4.07 -8.13
C LEU A 154 7.26 2.67 -7.51
N MET A 155 6.21 2.20 -6.83
CA MET A 155 6.18 0.87 -6.23
C MET A 155 6.43 -0.22 -7.27
N ILE A 156 5.77 -0.17 -8.44
CA ILE A 156 6.00 -1.12 -9.55
C ILE A 156 7.48 -1.13 -9.96
N ARG A 157 8.11 0.05 -10.05
CA ARG A 157 9.52 0.15 -10.44
C ARG A 157 10.43 -0.47 -9.39
N ILE A 158 10.28 -0.12 -8.12
CA ILE A 158 11.18 -0.59 -7.07
C ILE A 158 11.01 -2.08 -6.75
N THR A 159 9.80 -2.64 -6.91
CA THR A 159 9.57 -4.07 -6.68
C THR A 159 10.06 -4.92 -7.84
N ALA A 160 9.96 -4.42 -9.08
CA ALA A 160 10.45 -5.14 -10.25
C ALA A 160 11.96 -4.98 -10.51
N GLN A 161 12.56 -3.89 -10.01
CA GLN A 161 13.97 -3.51 -10.22
C GLN A 161 14.59 -3.01 -8.90
N PRO A 162 14.74 -3.88 -7.89
CA PRO A 162 15.22 -3.50 -6.56
C PRO A 162 16.62 -2.87 -6.59
N GLU A 163 17.47 -3.24 -7.55
CA GLU A 163 18.80 -2.68 -7.77
C GLU A 163 18.79 -1.17 -8.09
N THR A 164 17.67 -0.66 -8.63
CA THR A 164 17.50 0.77 -8.91
C THR A 164 16.61 1.49 -7.90
N ALA A 165 16.15 0.81 -6.85
CA ALA A 165 15.15 1.31 -5.93
C ALA A 165 15.57 2.62 -5.25
N LEU A 166 16.80 2.72 -4.77
CA LEU A 166 17.33 3.94 -4.13
C LEU A 166 17.29 5.13 -5.08
N ARG A 167 17.74 4.94 -6.33
CA ARG A 167 17.72 5.99 -7.37
C ARG A 167 16.28 6.40 -7.69
N ALA A 168 15.36 5.44 -7.78
CA ALA A 168 13.95 5.71 -8.06
C ALA A 168 13.26 6.48 -6.92
N MET A 169 13.52 6.11 -5.67
CA MET A 169 12.99 6.81 -4.49
C MET A 169 13.58 8.21 -4.35
N ALA A 170 14.87 8.38 -4.60
CA ALA A 170 15.54 9.68 -4.61
C ALA A 170 14.97 10.64 -5.66
N ALA A 171 14.64 10.11 -6.85
CA ALA A 171 14.06 10.88 -7.95
C ALA A 171 12.55 11.15 -7.80
N TYR A 172 11.88 10.57 -6.80
CA TYR A 172 10.46 10.80 -6.59
C TYR A 172 10.20 12.22 -6.09
N PRO A 173 9.39 13.04 -6.81
CA PRO A 173 9.36 14.50 -6.60
C PRO A 173 8.59 14.95 -5.36
N ARG A 174 7.88 14.04 -4.67
CA ARG A 174 7.04 14.37 -3.51
C ARG A 174 7.66 13.76 -2.26
N ALA A 175 7.63 14.49 -1.15
CA ALA A 175 8.03 13.95 0.15
C ALA A 175 7.13 12.78 0.54
N PHE A 176 7.69 11.62 0.91
CA PHE A 176 6.90 10.44 1.29
C PHE A 176 6.04 10.69 2.53
N THR A 177 4.79 10.21 2.50
CA THR A 177 3.96 10.14 3.70
C THR A 177 4.32 8.95 4.57
N ALA A 178 3.90 8.95 5.84
CA ALA A 178 4.06 7.79 6.72
C ALA A 178 3.45 6.50 6.14
N ALA A 179 2.31 6.59 5.44
CA ALA A 179 1.68 5.44 4.79
C ALA A 179 2.49 4.92 3.59
N GLU A 180 3.11 5.82 2.82
CA GLU A 180 3.99 5.46 1.71
C GLU A 180 5.29 4.81 2.23
N VAL A 181 5.88 5.34 3.30
CA VAL A 181 7.03 4.73 3.97
C VAL A 181 6.66 3.34 4.49
N ALA A 182 5.55 3.18 5.22
CA ALA A 182 5.10 1.88 5.70
C ALA A 182 4.90 0.86 4.57
N ARG A 183 4.42 1.33 3.41
CA ARG A 183 4.27 0.47 2.22
C ARG A 183 5.60 0.03 1.63
N ILE A 184 6.61 0.88 1.61
CA ILE A 184 7.99 0.55 1.20
C ILE A 184 8.61 -0.45 2.19
N LEU A 185 8.47 -0.20 3.50
CA LEU A 185 8.95 -1.11 4.55
C LEU A 185 8.29 -2.48 4.47
N ALA A 186 7.04 -2.57 4.03
CA ALA A 186 6.40 -3.86 3.78
C ALA A 186 7.10 -4.69 2.68
N GLU A 187 7.72 -4.05 1.67
CA GLU A 187 8.55 -4.78 0.69
C GLU A 187 9.91 -5.15 1.25
N LEU A 188 10.48 -4.31 2.11
CA LEU A 188 11.72 -4.62 2.82
C LEU A 188 11.55 -5.87 3.70
N ARG A 189 10.48 -5.94 4.50
CA ARG A 189 10.17 -7.11 5.33
C ARG A 189 10.05 -8.38 4.51
N ARG A 190 9.51 -8.30 3.29
CA ARG A 190 9.38 -9.44 2.37
C ARG A 190 10.69 -9.94 1.79
N GLY A 191 11.80 -9.22 2.01
CA GLY A 191 13.09 -9.52 1.39
C GLY A 191 13.18 -9.06 -0.06
N VAL A 192 12.25 -8.23 -0.55
CA VAL A 192 12.26 -7.72 -1.94
C VAL A 192 13.26 -6.58 -2.09
N LEU A 193 13.42 -5.75 -1.05
CA LEU A 193 14.31 -4.59 -1.05
C LEU A 193 15.49 -4.82 -0.10
N PRO A 194 16.70 -5.10 -0.59
CA PRO A 194 17.90 -5.24 0.25
C PRO A 194 18.48 -3.85 0.56
N ILE A 195 17.87 -3.12 1.50
CA ILE A 195 18.25 -1.74 1.82
C ILE A 195 18.65 -1.62 3.29
N ALA A 196 19.87 -1.15 3.54
CA ALA A 196 20.35 -0.80 4.88
C ALA A 196 19.94 0.64 5.29
N TYR A 197 19.88 0.92 6.59
CA TYR A 197 19.37 2.20 7.09
C TYR A 197 20.46 3.30 7.10
N GLU A 198 21.72 2.97 7.36
CA GLU A 198 22.81 3.92 7.51
C GLU A 198 23.04 4.77 6.25
N PRO A 199 23.08 4.19 5.03
CA PRO A 199 23.23 4.97 3.81
C PRO A 199 22.04 5.89 3.56
N LEU A 200 20.84 5.48 4.02
CA LEU A 200 19.62 6.27 3.86
C LEU A 200 19.59 7.48 4.81
N LEU A 201 19.99 7.30 6.07
CA LEU A 201 20.05 8.39 7.04
C LEU A 201 21.06 9.47 6.64
N ARG A 202 22.14 9.08 5.97
CA ARG A 202 23.18 10.01 5.47
C ARG A 202 22.88 10.59 4.09
N ALA A 203 21.84 10.13 3.43
CA ALA A 203 21.53 10.57 2.08
C ALA A 203 21.08 12.04 2.06
N PRO A 204 21.49 12.84 1.05
CA PRO A 204 21.04 14.23 0.96
C PRO A 204 19.54 14.32 0.69
N GLN A 205 18.95 13.32 0.02
CA GLN A 205 17.53 13.30 -0.30
C GLN A 205 16.67 13.00 0.92
N SER A 206 15.72 13.89 1.22
CA SER A 206 14.79 13.76 2.34
C SER A 206 13.95 12.48 2.28
N ASN A 207 13.56 12.04 1.09
CA ASN A 207 12.81 10.80 0.90
C ASN A 207 13.59 9.56 1.34
N LEU A 208 14.89 9.50 1.06
CA LEU A 208 15.74 8.40 1.53
C LEU A 208 15.87 8.44 3.05
N ARG A 209 16.12 9.62 3.63
CA ARG A 209 16.16 9.80 5.10
C ARG A 209 14.87 9.35 5.78
N ARG A 210 13.70 9.67 5.22
CA ARG A 210 12.39 9.19 5.74
C ARG A 210 12.27 7.68 5.74
N VAL A 211 12.74 7.02 4.68
CA VAL A 211 12.75 5.55 4.63
C VAL A 211 13.72 5.00 5.67
N GLY A 212 14.92 5.59 5.81
CA GLY A 212 15.90 5.21 6.83
C GLY A 212 15.36 5.31 8.25
N LEU A 213 14.74 6.44 8.60
CA LEU A 213 14.06 6.64 9.89
C LEU A 213 12.92 5.63 10.10
N GLY A 214 12.21 5.29 9.01
CA GLY A 214 11.19 4.24 9.01
C GLY A 214 11.76 2.86 9.35
N ILE A 215 12.90 2.49 8.76
CA ILE A 215 13.60 1.22 9.06
C ILE A 215 14.02 1.19 10.53
N VAL A 216 14.71 2.23 11.00
CA VAL A 216 15.17 2.34 12.40
C VAL A 216 14.03 2.12 13.37
N ARG A 217 12.86 2.74 13.10
CA ARG A 217 11.68 2.60 13.96
C ARG A 217 11.03 1.23 13.87
N GLU A 218 10.84 0.67 12.67
CA GLU A 218 10.17 -0.62 12.48
C GLU A 218 10.99 -1.79 13.06
N PHE A 219 12.32 -1.71 12.97
CA PHE A 219 13.23 -2.77 13.40
C PHE A 219 13.94 -2.48 14.72
N ALA A 220 13.56 -1.40 15.41
CA ALA A 220 14.15 -0.97 16.68
C ALA A 220 15.70 -0.94 16.66
N VAL A 221 16.27 -0.30 15.65
CA VAL A 221 17.72 -0.27 15.44
C VAL A 221 18.39 0.71 16.41
N GLU A 222 18.87 0.18 17.52
CA GLU A 222 19.46 0.92 18.63
C GLU A 222 20.75 1.65 18.27
N GLU A 223 21.54 1.08 17.36
CA GLU A 223 22.81 1.64 16.86
C GLU A 223 22.61 2.93 16.04
N ALA A 224 21.37 3.24 15.68
CA ALA A 224 21.04 4.47 14.97
C ALA A 224 21.04 5.71 15.88
N GLU A 225 21.02 5.56 17.21
CA GLU A 225 20.88 6.66 18.17
C GLU A 225 21.83 7.85 17.92
N PRO A 226 23.14 7.67 17.70
CA PRO A 226 24.04 8.81 17.45
C PRO A 226 23.64 9.62 16.20
N TYR A 227 23.12 8.96 15.16
CA TYR A 227 22.63 9.62 13.96
C TYR A 227 21.33 10.37 14.22
N LEU A 228 20.42 9.78 15.01
CA LEU A 228 19.16 10.41 15.35
C LEU A 228 19.37 11.66 16.20
N LEU A 229 20.26 11.62 17.18
CA LEU A 229 20.60 12.78 18.02
C LEU A 229 21.19 13.93 17.18
N ARG A 230 22.11 13.62 16.26
CA ARG A 230 22.63 14.61 15.30
C ARG A 230 21.53 15.18 14.42
N LEU A 231 20.64 14.33 13.90
CA LEU A 231 19.54 14.78 13.04
C LEU A 231 18.57 15.69 13.82
N VAL A 232 18.24 15.37 15.07
CA VAL A 232 17.41 16.25 15.91
C VAL A 232 18.08 17.60 16.20
N ALA A 233 19.40 17.62 16.38
CA ALA A 233 20.13 18.86 16.66
C ALA A 233 20.33 19.72 15.40
N GLU A 234 20.79 19.13 14.31
CA GLU A 234 21.36 19.86 13.15
C GLU A 234 20.38 19.99 11.97
N GLU A 235 19.33 19.18 11.90
CA GLU A 235 18.45 19.14 10.73
C GLU A 235 17.62 20.42 10.58
N SER A 236 17.73 21.06 9.42
CA SER A 236 16.96 22.26 9.08
C SER A 236 15.49 21.95 8.78
N SER A 237 15.17 20.74 8.30
CA SER A 237 13.79 20.30 8.09
C SER A 237 13.14 19.91 9.42
N GLU A 238 12.17 20.72 9.88
CA GLU A 238 11.40 20.43 11.09
C GLU A 238 10.70 19.07 11.05
N GLU A 239 10.12 18.70 9.90
CA GLU A 239 9.45 17.41 9.73
C GLU A 239 10.40 16.22 9.94
N LEU A 240 11.62 16.27 9.38
CA LEU A 240 12.60 15.20 9.53
C LEU A 240 13.15 15.12 10.95
N ALA A 241 13.42 16.27 11.59
CA ALA A 241 13.82 16.31 12.98
C ALA A 241 12.73 15.74 13.92
N CYS A 242 11.46 16.06 13.67
CA CYS A 242 10.34 15.47 14.40
C CYS A 242 10.24 13.95 14.21
N GLU A 243 10.45 13.44 13.00
CA GLU A 243 10.48 11.99 12.75
C GLU A 243 11.67 11.31 13.44
N ALA A 244 12.85 11.94 13.49
CA ALA A 244 13.99 11.43 14.25
C ALA A 244 13.73 11.44 15.76
N LEU A 245 13.09 12.48 16.28
CA LEU A 245 12.67 12.54 17.67
C LEU A 245 11.66 11.43 18.00
N HIS A 246 10.69 11.20 17.12
CA HIS A 246 9.77 10.07 17.25
C HIS A 246 10.47 8.71 17.18
N ALA A 247 11.54 8.58 16.38
CA ALA A 247 12.36 7.38 16.34
C ALA A 247 13.09 7.17 17.68
N LEU A 248 13.73 8.20 18.24
CA LEU A 248 14.33 8.15 19.59
C LEU A 248 13.33 7.73 20.66
N CYS A 249 12.13 8.29 20.64
CA CYS A 249 11.04 7.87 21.53
C CYS A 249 10.68 6.39 21.36
N SER A 250 10.63 5.91 20.12
CA SER A 250 10.27 4.50 19.85
C SER A 250 11.36 3.54 20.33
N LEU A 251 12.61 3.99 20.34
CA LEU A 251 13.78 3.27 20.85
C LEU A 251 13.96 3.41 22.37
N ARG A 252 13.08 4.13 23.06
CA ARG A 252 13.18 4.42 24.50
C ARG A 252 14.50 5.07 24.91
N ARG A 253 15.08 5.89 24.02
CA ARG A 253 16.30 6.64 24.32
C ARG A 253 16.05 7.89 25.15
N PRO A 254 16.96 8.26 26.06
CA PRO A 254 16.80 9.47 26.86
C PRO A 254 16.72 10.71 25.96
N LEU A 255 15.83 11.63 26.30
CA LEU A 255 15.51 12.84 25.52
C LEU A 255 15.97 14.13 26.23
N ASP A 256 16.86 14.00 27.19
CA ASP A 256 17.39 15.06 28.06
C ASP A 256 18.57 15.82 27.43
N GLY A 257 19.11 15.33 26.32
CA GLY A 257 20.18 16.00 25.58
C GLY A 257 19.81 17.44 25.20
N ARG A 258 20.79 18.35 25.31
CA ARG A 258 20.62 19.78 25.02
C ARG A 258 19.97 20.04 23.67
N GLY A 259 20.46 19.42 22.59
CA GLY A 259 19.91 19.58 21.24
C GLY A 259 18.47 19.07 21.10
N VAL A 260 18.09 18.04 21.85
CA VAL A 260 16.72 17.53 21.90
C VAL A 260 15.80 18.52 22.62
N SER A 261 16.26 19.04 23.76
CA SER A 261 15.51 20.02 24.56
C SER A 261 15.28 21.34 23.80
N GLU A 262 16.31 21.85 23.14
CA GLU A 262 16.22 23.03 22.26
C GLU A 262 15.23 22.79 21.12
N ARG A 263 15.28 21.61 20.48
CA ARG A 263 14.31 21.24 19.45
C ARG A 263 12.89 21.19 20.00
N VAL A 264 12.65 20.48 21.10
CA VAL A 264 11.32 20.36 21.72
C VAL A 264 10.77 21.73 22.11
N ALA A 265 11.61 22.65 22.60
CA ALA A 265 11.22 24.01 22.92
C ALA A 265 10.80 24.81 21.68
N SER A 266 11.48 24.62 20.55
CA SER A 266 11.16 25.28 19.27
C SER A 266 9.90 24.74 18.58
N MET A 267 9.45 23.52 18.92
CA MET A 267 8.31 22.88 18.29
C MET A 267 6.97 23.58 18.56
N GLU A 268 6.11 23.57 17.54
CA GLU A 268 4.73 23.99 17.69
C GLU A 268 3.97 23.19 18.77
N ARG A 269 2.94 23.81 19.34
CA ARG A 269 2.14 23.21 20.41
C ARG A 269 1.47 21.88 19.99
N ALA A 270 1.12 21.73 18.71
CA ALA A 270 0.56 20.49 18.18
C ALA A 270 1.61 19.37 18.14
N GLY A 271 2.81 19.67 17.65
CA GLY A 271 3.95 18.75 17.61
C GLY A 271 4.35 18.27 19.01
N ARG A 272 4.48 19.20 19.97
CA ARG A 272 4.76 18.85 21.38
C ARG A 272 3.71 17.94 21.99
N ARG A 273 2.41 18.18 21.73
CA ARG A 273 1.34 17.29 22.20
C ARG A 273 1.42 15.90 21.57
N ALA A 274 1.75 15.80 20.29
CA ALA A 274 1.93 14.51 19.62
C ALA A 274 3.10 13.71 20.23
N LEU A 275 4.22 14.38 20.50
CA LEU A 275 5.39 13.82 21.18
C LEU A 275 5.03 13.28 22.57
N LEU A 276 4.37 14.09 23.41
CA LEU A 276 3.97 13.68 24.76
C LEU A 276 3.04 12.46 24.76
N ARG A 277 2.06 12.42 23.84
CA ARG A 277 1.19 11.25 23.66
C ARG A 277 1.97 10.00 23.29
N ARG A 278 3.04 10.17 22.51
CA ARG A 278 3.90 9.06 22.12
C ARG A 278 4.79 8.60 23.28
N MET A 279 5.42 9.52 24.00
CA MET A 279 6.19 9.21 25.21
C MET A 279 5.35 8.43 26.23
N ALA A 280 4.09 8.84 26.42
CA ALA A 280 3.15 8.12 27.28
C ALA A 280 2.86 6.68 26.80
N ARG A 281 2.77 6.46 25.48
CA ARG A 281 2.59 5.11 24.91
C ARG A 281 3.82 4.23 25.05
N GLU A 282 5.00 4.84 24.96
CA GLU A 282 6.29 4.14 25.09
C GLU A 282 6.76 4.02 26.55
N ALA A 283 5.91 4.39 27.51
CA ALA A 283 6.13 4.27 28.95
C ALA A 283 7.33 5.06 29.51
N TYR A 284 7.61 6.26 29.00
CA TYR A 284 8.65 7.16 29.51
C TYR A 284 8.45 7.72 30.94
N GLY A 285 7.49 7.19 31.70
CA GLY A 285 7.13 7.66 33.03
C GLY A 285 6.56 6.57 33.94
N ALA A 286 6.95 5.32 33.70
CA ALA A 286 6.69 4.17 34.58
C ALA A 286 7.99 3.70 35.23
#